data_AF-A0A497PAR5-F1
#
_entry.id   AF-A0A497PAR5-F1
#
_cell.length_a   1.000
_cell.length_b   1.000
_cell.length_c   1.000
_cell.angle_alpha   90.00
_cell.angle_beta   90.00
_cell.angle_gamma   90.00
#
_symmetry.space_group_name_H-M   'P 1'
#
loop_
_entity.id
_entity.type
_entity.pdbx_description
1 polymer ?
#
loop_
_entity_poly.entity_id
_entity_poly.type
_entity_poly.pdbx_seq_one_letter_code
_entity_poly.pdbx_strand_id
1 'polypeptide(L)'
;MKLIKVTKSGAIHYELDDGRIGATYPSGYVRVSTYGIGHYSKRVKFYQINKQKKKWYDKSKAWGFNIIRLKVNNHSDRTRLLLDFNNKNCK
;
A
#
# COMPACT_ATOMS: atom_id res chain seq x y z
N MET A 1 -3.20 14.62 4.18
CA MET A 1 -3.75 13.29 4.52
C MET A 1 -4.74 13.40 5.66
N LYS A 2 -5.97 12.90 5.50
CA LYS A 2 -7.07 13.01 6.47
C LYS A 2 -7.67 11.64 6.77
N LEU A 3 -7.92 11.31 8.04
CA LEU A 3 -8.58 10.06 8.42
C LEU A 3 -10.05 10.05 7.94
N ILE A 4 -10.46 9.00 7.24
CA ILE A 4 -11.85 8.86 6.72
C ILE A 4 -12.63 7.72 7.37
N LYS A 5 -11.98 6.59 7.68
CA LYS A 5 -12.67 5.40 8.19
C LYS A 5 -11.73 4.45 8.91
N VAL A 6 -12.21 3.84 9.99
CA VAL A 6 -11.63 2.63 10.59
C VAL A 6 -12.61 1.49 10.37
N THR A 7 -12.15 0.36 9.83
CA THR A 7 -13.01 -0.82 9.59
C THR A 7 -13.10 -1.69 10.85
N LYS A 8 -14.14 -2.54 10.94
CA LYS A 8 -14.27 -3.54 12.00
C LYS A 8 -13.07 -4.51 12.06
N SER A 9 -12.42 -4.74 10.92
CA SER A 9 -11.21 -5.56 10.82
C SER A 9 -9.92 -4.81 11.18
N GLY A 10 -10.00 -3.56 11.65
CA GLY A 10 -8.86 -2.74 12.08
C GLY A 10 -8.07 -2.08 10.96
N ALA A 11 -8.55 -2.11 9.72
CA ALA A 11 -7.94 -1.34 8.64
C ALA A 11 -8.28 0.15 8.78
N ILE A 12 -7.30 1.02 8.56
CA ILE A 12 -7.47 2.47 8.69
C ILE A 12 -7.29 3.12 7.34
N HIS A 13 -8.28 3.86 6.90
CA HIS A 13 -8.36 4.51 5.61
C HIS A 13 -8.21 6.02 5.77
N TYR A 14 -7.45 6.62 4.86
CA TYR A 14 -7.20 8.04 4.78
C TYR A 14 -7.49 8.56 3.37
N GLU A 15 -7.94 9.79 3.27
CA GLU A 15 -7.89 10.59 2.05
C GLU A 15 -6.51 11.24 1.94
N LEU A 16 -5.87 11.09 0.79
CA LEU A 16 -4.58 11.70 0.46
C LEU A 16 -4.80 13.09 -0.14
N ASP A 17 -3.74 13.91 -0.20
CA ASP A 17 -3.84 15.33 -0.62
C ASP A 17 -4.28 15.47 -2.08
N ASP A 18 -4.08 14.45 -2.90
CA ASP A 18 -4.52 14.40 -4.31
C ASP A 18 -5.85 13.65 -4.51
N GLY A 19 -6.61 13.45 -3.44
CA GLY A 19 -7.95 12.82 -3.47
C GLY A 19 -7.95 11.29 -3.55
N ARG A 20 -6.79 10.63 -3.61
CA ARG A 20 -6.71 9.15 -3.54
C ARG A 20 -6.98 8.64 -2.14
N ILE A 21 -7.28 7.33 -2.03
CA ILE A 21 -7.47 6.66 -0.74
C ILE A 21 -6.20 5.90 -0.37
N GLY A 22 -5.62 6.23 0.77
CA GLY A 22 -4.60 5.45 1.45
C GLY A 22 -5.21 4.51 2.49
N ALA A 23 -4.66 3.30 2.65
CA ALA A 23 -5.15 2.35 3.64
C ALA A 23 -4.00 1.57 4.32
N THR A 24 -4.05 1.47 5.64
CA THR A 24 -3.17 0.61 6.44
C THR A 24 -3.95 -0.60 6.96
N TYR A 25 -3.35 -1.79 6.92
CA TYR A 25 -4.01 -3.04 7.32
C TYR A 25 -3.25 -3.72 8.46
N PRO A 26 -3.94 -4.35 9.44
CA PRO A 26 -3.29 -5.12 10.50
C PRO A 26 -2.39 -6.26 10.00
N SER A 27 -2.63 -6.76 8.79
CA SER A 27 -1.77 -7.75 8.12
C SER A 27 -0.38 -7.26 7.74
N GLY A 28 -0.10 -5.96 7.94
CA GLY A 28 1.19 -5.32 7.69
C GLY A 28 1.29 -4.63 6.33
N TYR A 29 0.24 -4.67 5.51
CA TYR A 29 0.22 -4.00 4.22
C TYR A 29 -0.22 -2.54 4.33
N VAL A 30 0.36 -1.72 3.46
CA VAL A 30 -0.04 -0.33 3.21
C VAL A 30 -0.33 -0.21 1.72
N ARG A 31 -1.51 0.32 1.39
CA ARG A 31 -2.00 0.41 0.02
C ARG A 31 -2.50 1.80 -0.30
N VAL A 32 -2.43 2.16 -1.58
CA VAL A 32 -2.98 3.40 -2.12
C VAL A 32 -3.85 3.06 -3.31
N SER A 33 -4.93 3.81 -3.50
CA SER A 33 -5.82 3.66 -4.63
C SER A 33 -5.19 4.16 -5.93
N THR A 34 -5.69 3.69 -7.06
CA THR A 34 -5.50 4.39 -8.34
C THR A 34 -6.35 5.67 -8.35
N TYR A 35 -6.03 6.62 -9.24
CA TYR A 35 -6.80 7.85 -9.41
C TYR A 35 -8.24 7.61 -9.87
N GLY A 36 -8.47 6.54 -10.62
CA GLY A 36 -9.77 6.25 -11.21
C GLY A 36 -10.16 4.78 -11.16
N ILE A 37 -11.38 4.57 -11.64
CA ILE A 37 -11.98 3.27 -11.89
C ILE A 37 -11.26 2.63 -13.09
N GLY A 38 -10.92 1.35 -13.00
CA GLY A 38 -10.25 0.66 -14.10
C GLY A 38 -11.17 0.50 -15.31
N HIS A 39 -10.62 0.59 -16.53
CA HIS A 39 -11.38 0.48 -17.79
C HIS A 39 -12.31 -0.75 -17.85
N TYR A 40 -11.87 -1.89 -17.30
CA TYR A 40 -12.63 -3.15 -17.32
C TYR A 40 -13.38 -3.46 -16.01
N SER A 41 -13.31 -2.59 -15.00
CA SER A 41 -13.85 -2.89 -13.66
C SER A 41 -14.41 -1.63 -13.03
N LYS A 42 -15.67 -1.64 -12.62
CA LYS A 42 -16.35 -0.54 -11.88
C LYS A 42 -15.80 -0.30 -10.46
N ARG A 43 -14.60 -0.81 -10.15
CA ARG A 43 -13.94 -0.69 -8.85
C ARG A 43 -12.63 0.09 -8.98
N VAL A 44 -12.37 0.93 -7.98
CA VAL A 44 -11.06 1.55 -7.79
C VAL A 44 -10.08 0.48 -7.32
N LYS A 45 -8.94 0.38 -8.01
CA LYS A 45 -7.91 -0.60 -7.67
C LYS A 45 -6.99 -0.03 -6.59
N PHE A 46 -6.37 -0.91 -5.82
CA PHE A 46 -5.37 -0.56 -4.82
C PHE A 46 -4.06 -1.29 -5.12
N TYR A 47 -2.94 -0.61 -4.95
CA TYR A 47 -1.61 -1.20 -5.05
C TYR A 47 -0.85 -1.06 -3.73
N GLN A 48 0.07 -1.98 -3.48
CA GLN A 48 0.88 -2.01 -2.26
C GLN A 48 2.10 -1.12 -2.41
N ILE A 49 2.33 -0.25 -1.42
CA ILE A 49 3.51 0.62 -1.36
C ILE A 49 4.61 0.09 -0.44
N ASN A 50 4.39 -1.04 0.22
CA ASN A 50 5.41 -1.74 0.99
C ASN A 50 6.69 -1.99 0.17
N LYS A 51 7.86 -1.92 0.82
CA LYS A 51 9.16 -2.24 0.20
C LYS A 51 9.13 -3.63 -0.44
N GLN A 52 9.60 -3.72 -1.68
CA GLN A 52 9.78 -4.99 -2.39
C GLN A 52 11.10 -5.64 -2.01
N LYS A 53 11.11 -6.98 -1.98
CA LYS A 53 12.32 -7.78 -1.82
C LYS A 53 12.26 -8.98 -2.76
N LYS A 54 13.38 -9.32 -3.39
CA LYS A 54 13.53 -10.58 -4.12
C LYS A 54 13.66 -11.72 -3.12
N LYS A 55 12.73 -12.68 -3.16
CA LYS A 55 12.82 -13.97 -2.46
C LYS A 55 13.32 -15.00 -3.47
N TRP A 56 14.62 -15.21 -3.47
CA TRP A 56 15.28 -16.20 -4.32
C TRP A 56 14.93 -17.61 -3.88
N TYR A 57 14.54 -18.44 -4.84
CA TYR A 57 14.46 -19.89 -4.69
C TYR A 57 15.56 -20.60 -5.49
N ASP A 58 16.14 -19.93 -6.50
CA ASP A 58 17.28 -20.40 -7.28
C ASP A 58 18.14 -19.19 -7.71
N LYS A 59 19.33 -19.05 -7.13
CA LYS A 59 20.24 -17.93 -7.44
C LYS A 59 21.02 -18.13 -8.74
N SER A 60 21.04 -19.34 -9.30
CA SER A 60 21.75 -19.63 -10.56
C SER A 60 21.00 -19.08 -11.78
N LYS A 61 19.67 -18.90 -11.67
CA LYS A 61 18.82 -18.39 -12.74
C LYS A 61 18.57 -16.90 -12.58
N ALA A 62 18.67 -16.12 -13.67
CA ALA A 62 18.43 -14.67 -13.66
C ALA A 62 17.08 -14.26 -13.03
N TRP A 63 16.06 -15.12 -13.16
CA TRP A 63 14.69 -14.90 -12.65
C TRP A 63 14.24 -15.95 -11.63
N GLY A 64 15.17 -16.63 -10.96
CA GLY A 64 14.88 -17.62 -9.92
C GLY A 64 14.43 -17.01 -8.59
N PHE A 65 13.59 -15.97 -8.63
CA PHE A 65 13.07 -15.28 -7.47
C PHE A 65 11.62 -14.85 -7.67
N ASN A 66 10.90 -14.75 -6.55
CA ASN A 66 9.62 -14.05 -6.49
C ASN A 66 9.81 -12.66 -5.88
N ILE A 67 9.05 -11.68 -6.34
CA ILE A 67 8.96 -10.39 -5.65
C ILE A 67 7.97 -10.52 -4.49
N ILE A 68 8.45 -10.30 -3.28
CA ILE A 68 7.61 -10.23 -2.08
C ILE A 68 7.56 -8.81 -1.55
N ARG A 69 6.52 -8.51 -0.76
CA ARG A 69 6.36 -7.24 -0.03
C ARG A 69 6.68 -7.44 1.44
N LEU A 70 7.53 -6.58 1.99
CA LEU A 70 7.86 -6.63 3.41
C LEU A 70 6.70 -6.05 4.24
N LYS A 71 6.14 -6.87 5.13
CA LYS A 71 5.07 -6.48 6.05
C LYS A 71 5.61 -5.52 7.10
N VAL A 72 4.80 -4.53 7.48
CA VAL A 72 5.12 -3.54 8.53
C VAL A 72 4.17 -3.78 9.71
N ASN A 73 4.67 -4.45 10.75
CA ASN A 73 3.83 -4.94 11.85
C ASN A 73 3.37 -3.83 12.79
N ASN A 74 4.20 -2.81 13.03
CA ASN A 74 3.85 -1.67 13.86
C ASN A 74 2.85 -0.75 13.13
N HIS A 75 1.80 -0.32 13.81
CA HIS A 75 0.78 0.54 13.22
C HIS A 75 1.31 1.93 12.86
N SER A 76 2.05 2.57 13.77
CA SER A 76 2.64 3.89 13.56
C SER A 76 3.57 3.91 12.35
N ASP A 77 4.36 2.85 12.15
CA ASP A 77 5.24 2.74 10.97
C ASP A 77 4.44 2.59 9.67
N ARG A 78 3.32 1.88 9.68
CA ARG A 78 2.42 1.81 8.51
C ARG A 78 1.86 3.18 8.16
N THR A 79 1.42 3.93 9.17
CA THR A 79 0.87 5.27 8.98
C THR A 79 1.94 6.25 8.53
N ARG A 80 3.15 6.17 9.08
CA ARG A 80 4.30 6.96 8.64
C ARG A 80 4.66 6.67 7.18
N LEU A 81 4.72 5.40 6.78
CA LEU A 81 4.96 5.03 5.38
C LEU A 81 3.93 5.64 4.43
N LEU A 82 2.66 5.68 4.83
CA LEU A 82 1.59 6.29 4.03
C LEU A 82 1.72 7.82 3.98
N LEU A 83 2.08 8.45 5.11
CA LEU A 83 2.32 9.89 5.19
C LEU A 83 3.50 10.31 4.32
N ASP A 84 4.60 9.54 4.32
CA ASP A 84 5.77 9.79 3.49
C ASP A 84 5.40 9.70 2.00
N PHE A 85 4.59 8.69 1.63
CA PHE A 85 4.06 8.59 0.27
C PHE A 85 3.24 9.83 -0.11
N ASN A 86 2.33 10.26 0.77
CA ASN A 86 1.49 11.44 0.54
C ASN A 86 2.32 12.70 0.35
N ASN A 87 3.28 12.95 1.25
CA ASN A 87 4.15 14.13 1.19
C ASN A 87 5.01 14.18 -0.08
N LYS A 88 5.41 13.03 -0.60
CA LYS A 88 6.27 12.94 -1.78
C LYS A 88 5.51 12.97 -3.11
N ASN A 89 4.28 12.44 -3.17
CA ASN A 89 3.61 12.14 -4.44
C ASN A 89 2.19 12.72 -4.57
N CYS A 90 1.63 13.32 -3.53
CA CYS A 90 0.24 13.82 -3.53
C CYS A 90 0.13 15.32 -3.27
N LYS A 91 1.25 15.99 -2.96
CA LYS A 91 1.31 17.44 -2.77
C LYS A 91 1.69 18.14 -4.08
#